data_AF-A0A4P5YM87-F1
#
_entry.id   AF-A0A4P5YM87-F1
#
_cell.length_a   1.000
_cell.length_b   1.000
_cell.length_c   1.000
_cell.angle_alpha   90.00
_cell.angle_beta   90.00
_cell.angle_gamma   90.00
#
_symmetry.space_group_name_H-M   'P 1'
#
loop_
_entity.id
_entity.type
_entity.pdbx_description
1 polymer ?
#
loop_
_entity_poly.entity_id
_entity_poly.type
_entity_poly.pdbx_seq_one_letter_code
_entity_poly.pdbx_strand_id
1 'polypeptide(L)'
;MISGVRSLLMKTISAAVWALGIAGAAGAGFQYEFQAGRSYVYAVRAVAEERDYLELLTGTVTYSAKAGAAAGNEITLASRPALVRQRETANGLVVPFADSPGRTALRIGGFRFVESGPVGGSEVQIDSQGRTPRGASGAAGSRVLGEATRLIIDPLLPAGKQSWSTSADCELVWEETMPPTRVTPEPRVREMRVPAREQVLYTLENVGDEVVVFKRQYELRTAPAANSGRRMVLAGTGTNTFDLVRGLPVTMTFAGVLTETWENGERRTPLSVSYKLLEGAELPTPAPVSKSTGKLAGKAALKRLTTVEHAKLLAELQGEDRLKQRAAAGQLASFQPAGNRAEIVRRLVALAGSEEGFMREAAIKALAVWGTTAQATVVLDALQDRDLAVRQAAIEALAFGRTARGAEALAELVATGREFSQASLALRGMGAVAEPAVLKLLEDRNLATRREACQLLKAIGTQQSLPALNTAARGPDSLLALLAKEAIKAVTARGEKLKD
;
A
#
# COMPACT_ATOMS: atom_id res chain seq x y z
N MET A 1 32.18 -14.23 48.69
CA MET A 1 30.78 -14.52 48.34
C MET A 1 30.62 -14.36 46.84
N ILE A 2 30.26 -15.46 46.20
CA ILE A 2 29.76 -15.61 44.82
C ILE A 2 30.74 -15.26 43.69
N SER A 3 31.68 -16.18 43.49
CA SER A 3 32.12 -16.67 42.18
C SER A 3 30.91 -17.19 41.39
N GLY A 4 30.80 -17.09 40.07
CA GLY A 4 31.79 -17.63 39.14
C GLY A 4 31.23 -17.78 37.72
N VAL A 5 32.18 -17.82 36.78
CA VAL A 5 32.12 -18.48 35.47
C VAL A 5 31.19 -17.86 34.42
N ARG A 6 31.69 -16.79 33.77
CA ARG A 6 31.44 -16.48 32.37
C ARG A 6 32.36 -17.37 31.51
N SER A 7 31.80 -18.35 30.81
CA SER A 7 32.33 -18.99 29.58
C SER A 7 31.71 -20.39 29.46
N LEU A 8 30.88 -20.63 28.44
CA LEU A 8 31.02 -21.77 27.51
C LEU A 8 29.89 -21.83 26.48
N LEU A 9 30.30 -21.99 25.22
CA LEU A 9 29.67 -22.72 24.12
C LEU A 9 28.44 -22.12 23.40
N MET A 10 28.73 -21.51 22.24
CA MET A 10 28.09 -21.89 20.98
C MET A 10 27.95 -23.43 20.94
N LYS A 11 26.73 -23.94 21.12
CA LYS A 11 26.40 -25.32 20.77
C LYS A 11 25.88 -25.33 19.35
N THR A 12 26.60 -26.04 18.51
CA THR A 12 26.15 -26.63 17.26
C THR A 12 24.76 -27.26 17.44
N ILE A 13 23.83 -26.96 16.53
CA ILE A 13 22.51 -27.60 16.48
C ILE A 13 22.73 -29.04 16.04
N SER A 14 22.85 -29.95 17.02
CA SER A 14 22.82 -31.39 16.78
C SER A 14 21.36 -31.83 16.70
N ALA A 15 20.98 -32.43 15.58
CA ALA A 15 19.67 -33.02 15.38
C ALA A 15 19.49 -34.22 16.34
N ALA A 16 18.63 -34.07 17.35
CA ALA A 16 18.14 -35.18 18.15
C ALA A 16 16.62 -35.00 18.36
N VAL A 17 15.84 -35.65 17.50
CA VAL A 17 14.39 -35.75 17.61
C VAL A 17 14.09 -36.95 18.50
N TRP A 18 13.46 -36.72 19.65
CA TRP A 18 12.79 -37.79 20.39
C TRP A 18 11.49 -38.13 19.66
N ALA A 19 11.50 -39.30 19.00
CA ALA A 19 10.29 -39.90 18.44
C ALA A 19 9.49 -40.56 19.58
N LEU A 20 8.37 -39.96 19.94
CA LEU A 20 7.28 -40.65 20.62
C LEU A 20 6.06 -40.56 19.71
N GLY A 21 5.63 -41.72 19.23
CA GLY A 21 4.67 -41.86 18.15
C GLY A 21 3.27 -41.43 18.55
N ILE A 22 2.61 -40.75 17.62
CA ILE A 22 1.16 -40.76 17.49
C ILE A 22 0.90 -41.10 16.01
N ALA A 23 0.56 -42.37 15.78
CA ALA A 23 0.07 -42.85 14.50
C ALA A 23 -1.43 -42.51 14.42
N GLY A 24 -1.75 -41.49 13.64
CA GLY A 24 -3.12 -41.09 13.31
C GLY A 24 -3.07 -39.97 12.28
N ALA A 25 -3.72 -40.16 11.13
CA ALA A 25 -3.83 -39.23 9.98
C ALA A 25 -2.53 -38.79 9.23
N ALA A 26 -1.31 -39.11 9.70
CA ALA A 26 -0.06 -38.75 8.99
C ALA A 26 0.22 -39.54 7.67
N GLY A 27 -0.70 -40.41 7.24
CA GLY A 27 -0.53 -41.28 6.07
C GLY A 27 -0.80 -40.61 4.72
N ALA A 28 -1.65 -39.58 4.68
CA ALA A 28 -1.91 -38.81 3.47
C ALA A 28 -1.44 -37.37 3.73
N GLY A 29 -0.39 -36.92 3.02
CA GLY A 29 0.03 -35.52 3.09
C GLY A 29 -1.13 -34.59 2.76
N PHE A 30 -1.16 -33.40 3.36
CA PHE A 30 -2.19 -32.40 3.10
C PHE A 30 -1.76 -31.43 2.00
N GLN A 31 -2.74 -30.83 1.32
CA GLN A 31 -2.52 -30.02 0.12
C GLN A 31 -3.40 -28.76 0.12
N TYR A 32 -2.99 -27.76 -0.66
CA TYR A 32 -3.79 -26.56 -0.88
C TYR A 32 -4.97 -26.83 -1.82
N GLU A 33 -6.15 -26.32 -1.45
CA GLU A 33 -7.39 -26.45 -2.24
C GLU A 33 -8.08 -25.08 -2.45
N PHE A 34 -7.34 -24.14 -3.04
CA PHE A 34 -7.90 -22.86 -3.45
C PHE A 34 -8.94 -23.04 -4.57
N GLN A 35 -10.20 -22.71 -4.27
CA GLN A 35 -11.32 -22.89 -5.19
C GLN A 35 -11.35 -21.78 -6.24
N ALA A 36 -11.35 -22.17 -7.51
CA ALA A 36 -11.46 -21.26 -8.65
C ALA A 36 -12.59 -20.24 -8.49
N GLY A 37 -12.30 -18.97 -8.74
CA GLY A 37 -13.26 -17.87 -8.63
C GLY A 37 -13.56 -17.41 -7.20
N ARG A 38 -13.05 -18.11 -6.16
CA ARG A 38 -13.14 -17.63 -4.77
C ARG A 38 -11.97 -16.72 -4.41
N SER A 39 -12.22 -15.86 -3.43
CA SER A 39 -11.22 -15.01 -2.80
C SER A 39 -11.10 -15.31 -1.32
N TYR A 40 -9.87 -15.29 -0.83
CA TYR A 40 -9.49 -15.61 0.53
C TYR A 40 -8.74 -14.43 1.12
N VAL A 41 -9.20 -13.91 2.26
CA VAL A 41 -8.68 -12.69 2.87
C VAL A 41 -8.00 -13.04 4.18
N TYR A 42 -6.75 -12.61 4.32
CA TYR A 42 -5.95 -12.82 5.52
C TYR A 42 -5.68 -11.47 6.18
N ALA A 43 -6.04 -11.31 7.46
CA ALA A 43 -5.51 -10.22 8.27
C ALA A 43 -4.02 -10.48 8.53
N VAL A 44 -3.19 -9.46 8.34
CA VAL A 44 -1.74 -9.53 8.57
C VAL A 44 -1.34 -8.44 9.57
N ARG A 45 -0.51 -8.81 10.54
CA ARG A 45 0.12 -7.90 11.49
C ARG A 45 1.57 -8.28 11.70
N ALA A 46 2.47 -7.36 11.38
CA ALA A 46 3.88 -7.45 11.70
C ALA A 46 4.29 -6.26 12.57
N VAL A 47 5.07 -6.51 13.61
CA VAL A 47 5.56 -5.49 14.55
C VAL A 47 7.03 -5.73 14.84
N ALA A 48 7.85 -4.70 14.70
CA ALA A 48 9.23 -4.70 15.13
C ALA A 48 9.45 -3.66 16.23
N GLU A 49 10.11 -4.06 17.31
CA GLU A 49 10.36 -3.23 18.48
C GLU A 49 11.69 -2.49 18.32
N GLU A 50 11.66 -1.36 17.60
CA GLU A 50 12.83 -0.47 17.50
C GLU A 50 13.03 0.30 18.81
N ARG A 51 14.25 0.82 19.02
CA ARG A 51 14.66 1.40 20.32
C ARG A 51 13.69 2.46 20.87
N ASP A 52 13.19 3.32 19.99
CA ASP A 52 12.40 4.51 20.37
C ASP A 52 10.93 4.43 19.89
N TYR A 53 10.58 3.39 19.13
CA TYR A 53 9.26 3.23 18.53
C TYR A 53 8.97 1.78 18.14
N LEU A 54 7.70 1.42 18.04
CA LEU A 54 7.25 0.22 17.36
C LEU A 54 7.08 0.53 15.89
N GLU A 55 7.70 -0.26 15.02
CA GLU A 55 7.42 -0.27 13.60
C GLU A 55 6.29 -1.28 13.35
N LEU A 56 5.16 -0.83 12.78
CA LEU A 56 4.01 -1.67 12.50
C LEU A 56 3.73 -1.75 11.00
N LEU A 57 3.40 -2.95 10.54
CA LEU A 57 2.82 -3.18 9.22
C LEU A 57 1.55 -4.01 9.40
N THR A 58 0.40 -3.42 9.09
CA THR A 58 -0.91 -4.04 9.32
C THR A 58 -1.80 -3.92 8.09
N GLY A 59 -2.72 -4.86 7.91
CA GLY A 59 -3.72 -4.79 6.86
C GLY A 59 -4.19 -6.16 6.43
N THR A 60 -4.51 -6.30 5.15
CA THR A 60 -5.01 -7.56 4.60
C THR A 60 -4.24 -8.01 3.38
N VAL A 61 -4.09 -9.31 3.19
CA VAL A 61 -3.64 -9.92 1.93
C VAL A 61 -4.79 -10.73 1.36
N THR A 62 -5.21 -10.41 0.13
CA THR A 62 -6.29 -11.12 -0.57
C THR A 62 -5.72 -11.99 -1.67
N TYR A 63 -6.02 -13.29 -1.64
CA TYR A 63 -5.74 -14.22 -2.73
C TYR A 63 -7.03 -14.54 -3.48
N SER A 64 -7.06 -14.30 -4.78
CA SER A 64 -8.14 -14.74 -5.66
C SER A 64 -7.64 -15.86 -6.57
N ALA A 65 -8.25 -17.04 -6.50
CA ALA A 65 -7.87 -18.15 -7.38
C ALA A 65 -8.47 -17.95 -8.78
N LYS A 66 -7.63 -17.98 -9.81
CA LYS A 66 -8.10 -17.84 -11.21
C LYS A 66 -8.81 -19.12 -11.68
N ALA A 67 -9.74 -18.98 -12.63
CA ALA A 67 -10.46 -20.12 -13.18
C ALA A 67 -9.58 -20.97 -14.11
N GLY A 68 -9.55 -22.28 -13.84
CA GLY A 68 -9.01 -23.32 -14.71
C GLY A 68 -7.62 -23.83 -14.33
N ALA A 69 -7.55 -24.79 -13.39
CA ALA A 69 -6.51 -25.81 -13.45
C ALA A 69 -6.84 -26.74 -14.62
N ALA A 70 -6.41 -26.39 -15.82
CA ALA A 70 -6.43 -27.32 -16.94
C ALA A 70 -5.16 -28.18 -16.84
N ALA A 71 -5.34 -29.42 -16.40
CA ALA A 71 -4.36 -30.51 -16.46
C ALA A 71 -2.99 -30.24 -15.79
N GLY A 72 -2.92 -30.42 -14.47
CA GLY A 72 -1.66 -30.69 -13.78
C GLY A 72 -1.37 -29.80 -12.57
N ASN A 73 -2.00 -30.09 -11.43
CA ASN A 73 -1.54 -29.77 -10.06
C ASN A 73 -1.06 -28.34 -9.71
N GLU A 74 -1.26 -27.36 -10.60
CA GLU A 74 -0.80 -25.97 -10.47
C GLU A 74 -1.97 -25.03 -10.15
N ILE A 75 -1.77 -24.20 -9.13
CA ILE A 75 -2.72 -23.24 -8.60
C ILE A 75 -2.17 -21.84 -8.90
N THR A 76 -2.97 -21.03 -9.59
CA THR A 76 -2.64 -19.64 -9.90
C THR A 76 -3.50 -18.69 -9.07
N LEU A 77 -2.83 -17.87 -8.26
CA LEU A 77 -3.44 -16.92 -7.35
C LEU A 77 -3.10 -15.48 -7.75
N ALA A 78 -4.12 -14.64 -7.90
CA ALA A 78 -3.95 -13.20 -7.92
C ALA A 78 -3.87 -12.70 -6.46
N SER A 79 -2.69 -12.26 -6.05
CA SER A 79 -2.41 -11.75 -4.70
C SER A 79 -2.48 -10.22 -4.66
N ARG A 80 -3.28 -9.68 -3.75
CA ARG A 80 -3.46 -8.24 -3.54
C ARG A 80 -3.26 -7.88 -2.07
N PRO A 81 -2.04 -7.49 -1.66
CA PRO A 81 -1.79 -6.96 -0.34
C PRO A 81 -2.27 -5.50 -0.24
N ALA A 82 -2.98 -5.20 0.83
CA ALA A 82 -3.40 -3.87 1.24
C ALA A 82 -2.87 -3.63 2.66
N LEU A 83 -1.57 -3.34 2.73
CA LEU A 83 -0.83 -3.15 3.98
C LEU A 83 -0.51 -1.68 4.19
N VAL A 84 -0.58 -1.24 5.44
CA VAL A 84 -0.28 0.12 5.88
C VAL A 84 0.86 0.06 6.89
N ARG A 85 1.86 0.89 6.65
CA ARG A 85 3.01 1.06 7.53
C ARG A 85 2.75 2.21 8.50
N GLN A 86 3.03 1.96 9.77
CA GLN A 86 2.87 2.92 10.87
C GLN A 86 4.07 2.83 11.81
N ARG A 87 4.33 3.90 12.56
CA ARG A 87 5.18 3.84 13.75
C ARG A 87 4.39 4.27 14.96
N GLU A 88 4.59 3.60 16.08
CA GLU A 88 4.03 4.01 17.36
C GLU A 88 5.19 4.36 18.29
N THR A 89 5.33 5.63 18.65
CA THR A 89 6.41 6.08 19.56
C THR A 89 6.06 5.75 21.01
N ALA A 90 7.05 5.77 21.90
CA ALA A 90 6.88 5.43 23.32
C ALA A 90 5.81 6.26 24.07
N ASN A 91 5.41 7.42 23.55
CA ASN A 91 4.33 8.27 24.06
C ASN A 91 2.95 7.95 23.45
N GLY A 92 2.81 6.87 22.69
CA GLY A 92 1.55 6.41 22.07
C GLY A 92 1.15 7.15 20.80
N LEU A 93 1.99 8.03 20.26
CA LEU A 93 1.72 8.70 18.98
C LEU A 93 1.93 7.73 17.82
N VAL A 94 0.86 7.46 17.06
CA VAL A 94 0.91 6.65 15.84
C VAL A 94 1.12 7.56 14.62
N VAL A 95 2.28 7.45 13.99
CA VAL A 95 2.66 8.18 12.79
C VAL A 95 2.53 7.26 11.57
N PRO A 96 1.53 7.47 10.69
CA PRO A 96 1.45 6.74 9.43
C PRO A 96 2.53 7.22 8.45
N PHE A 97 3.07 6.29 7.65
CA PHE A 97 4.01 6.62 6.58
C PHE A 97 3.35 6.49 5.22
N ALA A 98 3.46 7.54 4.40
CA ALA A 98 3.11 7.48 2.99
C ALA A 98 4.28 6.86 2.21
N ASP A 99 4.36 5.52 2.21
CA ASP A 99 5.24 4.83 1.28
C ASP A 99 4.74 5.08 -0.17
N SER A 100 5.68 5.08 -1.12
CA SER A 100 5.30 5.12 -2.53
C SER A 100 4.36 3.94 -2.84
N PRO A 101 3.27 4.14 -3.63
CA PRO A 101 2.37 3.07 -4.00
C PRO A 101 3.15 1.85 -4.53
N GLY A 102 2.93 0.69 -3.91
CA GLY A 102 3.58 -0.57 -4.29
C GLY A 102 5.00 -0.80 -3.73
N ARG A 103 5.44 0.01 -2.75
CA ARG A 103 6.71 -0.17 -2.04
C ARG A 103 6.56 -0.21 -0.51
N THR A 104 5.35 -0.44 -0.02
CA THR A 104 5.11 -0.53 1.42
C THR A 104 5.81 -1.77 1.97
N ALA A 105 6.66 -1.59 2.97
CA ALA A 105 7.40 -2.67 3.61
C ALA A 105 7.63 -2.35 5.09
N LEU A 106 7.71 -3.38 5.92
CA LEU A 106 8.21 -3.28 7.29
C LEU A 106 9.71 -2.96 7.22
N ARG A 107 10.14 -1.89 7.89
CA ARG A 107 11.54 -1.47 7.92
C ARG A 107 12.15 -1.76 9.27
N ILE A 108 13.16 -2.63 9.28
CA ILE A 108 13.93 -2.95 10.48
C ILE A 108 15.40 -2.69 10.17
N GLY A 109 15.98 -1.69 10.84
CA GLY A 109 17.37 -1.37 10.62
C GLY A 109 17.80 -0.98 9.20
N GLY A 110 16.84 -0.55 8.37
CA GLY A 110 17.04 -0.25 6.95
C GLY A 110 16.81 -1.45 6.03
N PHE A 111 16.63 -2.66 6.57
CA PHE A 111 16.18 -3.81 5.77
C PHE A 111 14.67 -3.74 5.55
N ARG A 112 14.24 -4.12 4.33
CA ARG A 112 12.83 -4.22 3.97
C ARG A 112 12.33 -5.65 4.11
N PHE A 113 11.16 -5.79 4.73
CA PHE A 113 10.45 -7.04 4.92
C PHE A 113 8.95 -6.89 4.62
N VAL A 114 8.28 -8.00 4.30
CA VAL A 114 6.83 -8.07 4.03
C VAL A 114 6.41 -7.02 3.00
N GLU A 115 7.13 -6.98 1.88
CA GLU A 115 6.96 -5.95 0.87
C GLU A 115 5.67 -6.17 0.08
N SER A 116 4.84 -5.13 -0.04
CA SER A 116 3.52 -5.24 -0.70
C SER A 116 3.61 -5.58 -2.20
N GLY A 117 4.77 -5.41 -2.83
CA GLY A 117 4.90 -5.60 -4.27
C GLY A 117 4.12 -4.55 -5.09
N PRO A 118 4.05 -4.69 -6.43
CA PRO A 118 3.57 -3.67 -7.35
C PRO A 118 2.10 -3.29 -7.15
N VAL A 119 1.78 -2.05 -7.51
CA VAL A 119 0.41 -1.52 -7.50
C VAL A 119 -0.47 -2.35 -8.43
N GLY A 120 -1.52 -2.98 -7.89
CA GLY A 120 -2.43 -3.86 -8.62
C GLY A 120 -2.34 -5.34 -8.22
N GLY A 121 -1.31 -5.70 -7.44
CA GLY A 121 -1.07 -7.06 -6.98
C GLY A 121 -0.14 -7.85 -7.91
N SER A 122 0.21 -9.06 -7.47
CA SER A 122 1.08 -9.99 -8.20
C SER A 122 0.38 -11.31 -8.45
N GLU A 123 0.82 -12.00 -9.48
CA GLU A 123 0.41 -13.37 -9.74
C GLU A 123 1.39 -14.34 -9.07
N VAL A 124 0.83 -15.30 -8.34
CA VAL A 124 1.59 -16.31 -7.60
C VAL A 124 1.14 -17.68 -8.10
N GLN A 125 2.10 -18.43 -8.64
CA GLN A 125 1.89 -19.82 -9.07
C GLN A 125 2.51 -20.77 -8.06
N ILE A 126 1.74 -21.76 -7.62
CA ILE A 126 2.16 -22.80 -6.69
C ILE A 126 1.64 -24.16 -7.13
N ASP A 127 2.33 -25.24 -6.76
CA ASP A 127 1.75 -26.58 -6.80
C ASP A 127 0.82 -26.81 -5.60
N SER A 128 0.14 -27.96 -5.57
CA SER A 128 -0.72 -28.35 -4.45
C SER A 128 0.01 -28.46 -3.10
N GLN A 129 1.34 -28.42 -3.07
CA GLN A 129 2.18 -28.45 -1.87
C GLN A 129 2.76 -27.07 -1.54
N GLY A 130 2.32 -25.99 -2.19
CA GLY A 130 2.78 -24.63 -1.93
C GLY A 130 4.16 -24.30 -2.50
N ARG A 131 4.69 -25.11 -3.41
CA ARG A 131 5.99 -24.89 -4.04
C ARG A 131 5.81 -24.16 -5.37
N THR A 132 6.70 -23.24 -5.65
CA THR A 132 6.70 -22.49 -6.92
C THR A 132 7.28 -23.35 -8.05
N PRO A 133 6.62 -23.45 -9.22
CA PRO A 133 7.13 -24.16 -10.38
C PRO A 133 8.50 -23.62 -10.85
N ARG A 134 9.35 -24.50 -11.40
CA ARG A 134 10.63 -24.11 -12.01
C ARG A 134 10.35 -23.25 -13.26
N GLY A 135 10.89 -22.03 -13.30
CA GLY A 135 10.78 -21.11 -14.44
C GLY A 135 9.77 -19.96 -14.27
N ALA A 136 8.98 -19.93 -13.19
CA ALA A 136 8.15 -18.79 -12.87
C ALA A 136 9.03 -17.56 -12.53
N SER A 137 8.95 -16.49 -13.32
CA SER A 137 9.77 -15.30 -13.16
C SER A 137 9.33 -14.48 -11.94
N GLY A 138 10.16 -14.46 -10.91
CA GLY A 138 10.07 -13.54 -9.77
C GLY A 138 11.34 -13.67 -8.95
N ALA A 139 12.05 -12.58 -8.70
CA ALA A 139 13.28 -12.58 -7.93
C ALA A 139 13.04 -13.23 -6.55
N ALA A 140 13.98 -14.05 -6.10
CA ALA A 140 13.90 -14.80 -4.86
C ALA A 140 13.96 -13.84 -3.65
N GLY A 141 12.82 -13.29 -3.25
CA GLY A 141 12.62 -12.70 -1.93
C GLY A 141 12.58 -13.79 -0.86
N SER A 142 12.84 -13.43 0.40
CA SER A 142 12.66 -14.32 1.56
C SER A 142 11.22 -14.89 1.58
N ARG A 143 11.04 -16.17 1.91
CA ARG A 143 9.72 -16.82 1.93
C ARG A 143 8.86 -16.36 3.09
N VAL A 144 9.48 -16.12 4.26
CA VAL A 144 8.74 -15.80 5.50
C VAL A 144 8.59 -14.29 5.70
N LEU A 145 9.57 -13.50 5.27
CA LEU A 145 9.55 -12.04 5.43
C LEU A 145 9.89 -11.27 4.16
N GLY A 146 9.88 -11.91 2.99
CA GLY A 146 10.08 -11.22 1.71
C GLY A 146 8.79 -10.56 1.24
N GLU A 147 8.23 -10.98 0.11
CA GLU A 147 7.03 -10.33 -0.42
C GLU A 147 5.77 -10.74 0.35
N ALA A 148 4.95 -9.75 0.71
CA ALA A 148 3.61 -9.96 1.30
C ALA A 148 2.72 -10.83 0.42
N THR A 149 3.00 -10.89 -0.88
CA THR A 149 2.30 -11.71 -1.87
C THR A 149 2.46 -13.21 -1.64
N ARG A 150 3.48 -13.64 -0.90
CA ARG A 150 3.76 -15.06 -0.61
C ARG A 150 3.77 -15.41 0.87
N LEU A 151 3.56 -14.43 1.75
CA LEU A 151 3.67 -14.56 3.21
C LEU A 151 2.84 -15.72 3.79
N ILE A 152 1.67 -16.01 3.20
CA ILE A 152 0.72 -17.00 3.71
C ILE A 152 0.99 -18.41 3.18
N ILE A 153 1.74 -18.54 2.08
CA ILE A 153 1.92 -19.81 1.38
C ILE A 153 3.23 -20.45 1.82
N ASP A 154 3.11 -21.52 2.62
CA ASP A 154 4.22 -22.34 3.06
C ASP A 154 4.30 -23.66 2.29
N PRO A 155 5.51 -24.20 2.06
CA PRO A 155 5.67 -25.54 1.51
C PRO A 155 5.14 -26.57 2.52
N LEU A 156 4.23 -27.44 2.08
CA LEU A 156 3.59 -28.43 2.93
C LEU A 156 4.42 -29.72 3.05
N LEU A 157 4.08 -30.47 4.10
CA LEU A 157 4.71 -31.72 4.47
C LEU A 157 4.62 -32.76 3.34
N PRO A 158 5.76 -33.30 2.86
CA PRO A 158 5.75 -34.47 2.01
C PRO A 158 5.19 -35.69 2.76
N ALA A 159 4.31 -36.47 2.13
CA ALA A 159 3.63 -37.61 2.75
C ALA A 159 4.58 -38.53 3.55
N GLY A 160 4.15 -38.94 4.74
CA GLY A 160 4.86 -39.91 5.61
C GLY A 160 6.02 -39.35 6.44
N LYS A 161 6.19 -38.02 6.53
CA LYS A 161 7.22 -37.39 7.38
C LYS A 161 6.61 -36.70 8.60
N GLN A 162 7.43 -36.44 9.62
CA GLN A 162 7.04 -35.66 10.83
C GLN A 162 7.68 -34.28 10.87
N SER A 163 8.72 -34.07 10.06
CA SER A 163 9.37 -32.78 9.89
C SER A 163 9.92 -32.64 8.46
N TRP A 164 10.04 -31.41 8.00
CA TRP A 164 10.62 -31.07 6.70
C TRP A 164 11.31 -29.71 6.79
N SER A 165 12.31 -29.50 5.94
CA SER A 165 13.03 -28.25 5.90
C SER A 165 13.12 -27.70 4.49
N THR A 166 13.27 -26.39 4.42
CA THR A 166 13.54 -25.66 3.19
C THR A 166 14.75 -24.77 3.38
N SER A 167 15.59 -24.69 2.36
CA SER A 167 16.65 -23.68 2.29
C SER A 167 16.63 -23.03 0.92
N ALA A 168 16.79 -21.71 0.90
CA ALA A 168 16.84 -20.93 -0.32
C ALA A 168 17.86 -19.79 -0.18
N ASP A 169 18.56 -19.50 -1.27
CA ASP A 169 19.28 -18.25 -1.40
C ASP A 169 18.31 -17.17 -1.87
N CYS A 170 18.43 -15.97 -1.30
CA CYS A 170 17.54 -14.84 -1.54
C CYS A 170 18.30 -13.52 -1.50
N GLU A 171 17.67 -12.43 -1.93
CA GLU A 171 18.22 -11.09 -1.83
C GLU A 171 17.32 -10.21 -0.97
N LEU A 172 17.93 -9.52 0.00
CA LEU A 172 17.27 -8.50 0.80
C LEU A 172 17.60 -7.12 0.26
N VAL A 173 16.65 -6.21 0.34
CA VAL A 173 16.93 -4.79 0.09
C VAL A 173 17.29 -4.12 1.40
N TRP A 174 18.46 -3.49 1.41
CA TRP A 174 18.92 -2.62 2.47
C TRP A 174 18.96 -1.16 1.99
N GLU A 175 18.33 -0.28 2.75
CA GLU A 175 18.23 1.15 2.50
C GLU A 175 19.20 1.90 3.42
N GLU A 176 20.14 2.62 2.83
CA GLU A 176 21.03 3.53 3.53
C GLU A 176 20.61 4.98 3.25
N THR A 177 20.25 5.72 4.29
CA THR A 177 19.97 7.15 4.16
C THR A 177 21.27 7.93 4.18
N MET A 178 21.61 8.55 3.06
CA MET A 178 22.74 9.43 2.89
C MET A 178 22.38 10.84 3.37
N PRO A 179 23.25 11.50 4.15
CA PRO A 179 22.99 12.86 4.60
C PRO A 179 22.95 13.83 3.41
N PRO A 180 22.24 14.96 3.54
CA PRO A 180 22.24 16.00 2.53
C PRO A 180 23.66 16.55 2.31
N THR A 181 23.97 16.88 1.07
CA THR A 181 25.26 17.48 0.69
C THR A 181 25.04 18.90 0.16
N ARG A 182 26.11 19.70 0.03
CA ARG A 182 26.01 21.03 -0.59
C ARG A 182 25.42 21.01 -2.01
N VAL A 183 25.54 19.88 -2.71
CA VAL A 183 25.04 19.71 -4.09
C VAL A 183 23.65 19.07 -4.13
N THR A 184 23.30 18.27 -3.11
CA THR A 184 21.99 17.63 -2.98
C THR A 184 21.41 17.93 -1.59
N PRO A 185 20.62 19.01 -1.45
CA PRO A 185 20.09 19.46 -0.16
C PRO A 185 19.04 18.51 0.45
N GLU A 186 18.52 17.55 -0.32
CA GLU A 186 17.63 16.50 0.18
C GLU A 186 18.40 15.22 0.57
N PRO A 187 18.02 14.55 1.67
CA PRO A 187 18.58 13.25 2.04
C PRO A 187 18.24 12.21 0.97
N ARG A 188 19.25 11.46 0.52
CA ARG A 188 19.08 10.44 -0.52
C ARG A 188 19.02 9.07 0.12
N VAL A 189 18.17 8.19 -0.40
CA VAL A 189 18.19 6.77 -0.02
C VAL A 189 18.98 6.00 -1.07
N ARG A 190 20.03 5.29 -0.63
CA ARG A 190 20.76 4.33 -1.45
C ARG A 190 20.23 2.93 -1.14
N GLU A 191 19.65 2.29 -2.15
CA GLU A 191 19.23 0.90 -2.06
C GLU A 191 20.39 -0.04 -2.45
N MET A 192 20.63 -1.07 -1.65
CA MET A 192 21.60 -2.13 -1.92
C MET A 192 20.91 -3.49 -1.84
N ARG A 193 21.26 -4.39 -2.76
CA ARG A 193 20.85 -5.80 -2.73
C ARG A 193 21.89 -6.57 -1.92
N VAL A 194 21.45 -7.22 -0.84
CA VAL A 194 22.30 -7.99 0.06
C VAL A 194 21.93 -9.47 -0.08
N PRO A 195 22.86 -10.32 -0.56
CA PRO A 195 22.63 -11.75 -0.60
C PRO A 195 22.40 -12.30 0.80
N ALA A 196 21.41 -13.18 0.93
CA ALA A 196 21.05 -13.82 2.17
C ALA A 196 20.64 -15.28 1.93
N ARG A 197 20.77 -16.09 2.96
CA ARG A 197 20.32 -17.48 2.96
C ARG A 197 19.25 -17.67 4.01
N GLU A 198 18.12 -18.20 3.57
CA GLU A 198 16.99 -18.54 4.39
C GLU A 198 16.97 -20.05 4.65
N GLN A 199 16.65 -20.41 5.89
CA GLN A 199 16.43 -21.77 6.33
C GLN A 199 15.19 -21.83 7.22
N VAL A 200 14.32 -22.79 6.94
CA VAL A 200 13.12 -23.02 7.74
C VAL A 200 13.00 -24.52 8.02
N LEU A 201 12.80 -24.87 9.28
CA LEU A 201 12.49 -26.22 9.72
C LEU A 201 11.05 -26.24 10.23
N TYR A 202 10.24 -27.13 9.68
CA TYR A 202 8.87 -27.37 10.10
C TYR A 202 8.77 -28.71 10.81
N THR A 203 8.00 -28.77 11.89
CA THR A 203 7.77 -29.98 12.67
C THR A 203 6.29 -30.08 12.99
N LEU A 204 5.65 -31.21 12.67
CA LEU A 204 4.28 -31.49 13.09
C LEU A 204 4.21 -31.50 14.62
N GLU A 205 3.17 -30.87 15.16
CA GLU A 205 2.91 -30.86 16.60
C GLU A 205 1.60 -31.56 16.94
N ASN A 206 0.52 -31.18 16.26
CA ASN A 206 -0.80 -31.78 16.49
C ASN A 206 -1.47 -32.08 15.15
N VAL A 207 -1.91 -33.31 14.96
CA VAL A 207 -2.63 -33.76 13.77
C VAL A 207 -4.02 -34.19 14.23
N GLY A 208 -5.00 -33.31 14.04
CA GLY A 208 -6.41 -33.63 14.21
C GLY A 208 -7.03 -34.10 12.89
N ASP A 209 -8.31 -34.46 12.94
CA ASP A 209 -9.06 -34.90 11.75
C ASP A 209 -9.38 -33.73 10.80
N GLU A 210 -9.63 -32.53 11.35
CA GLU A 210 -10.01 -31.35 10.57
C GLU A 210 -8.89 -30.32 10.42
N VAL A 211 -7.92 -30.32 11.35
CA VAL A 211 -6.89 -29.28 11.45
C VAL A 211 -5.56 -29.91 11.82
N VAL A 212 -4.49 -29.42 11.20
CA VAL A 212 -3.11 -29.74 11.55
C VAL A 212 -2.38 -28.49 12.05
N VAL A 213 -1.61 -28.67 13.12
CA VAL A 213 -0.74 -27.65 13.70
C VAL A 213 0.71 -28.08 13.54
N PHE A 214 1.53 -27.20 13.00
CA PHE A 214 2.96 -27.42 12.87
C PHE A 214 3.76 -26.22 13.33
N LYS A 215 4.88 -26.50 14.00
CA LYS A 215 5.84 -25.49 14.43
C LYS A 215 6.79 -25.16 13.29
N ARG A 216 7.26 -23.93 13.25
CA ARG A 216 8.37 -23.47 12.42
C ARG A 216 9.52 -22.96 13.27
N GLN A 217 10.73 -23.28 12.85
CA GLN A 217 11.95 -22.64 13.29
C GLN A 217 12.56 -21.95 12.07
N TYR A 218 12.85 -20.67 12.22
CA TYR A 218 13.24 -19.80 11.12
C TYR A 218 14.63 -19.22 11.36
N GLU A 219 15.41 -19.17 10.30
CA GLU A 219 16.70 -18.50 10.29
C GLU A 219 16.97 -17.84 8.93
N LEU A 220 17.34 -16.57 8.96
CA LEU A 220 17.77 -15.79 7.81
C LEU A 220 19.10 -15.14 8.13
N ARG A 221 20.10 -15.35 7.27
CA ARG A 221 21.45 -14.84 7.46
C ARG A 221 21.94 -14.13 6.21
N THR A 222 22.39 -12.90 6.32
CA THR A 222 23.02 -12.19 5.21
C THR A 222 24.49 -12.59 5.06
N ALA A 223 24.99 -12.58 3.83
CA ALA A 223 26.42 -12.50 3.59
C ALA A 223 26.98 -11.17 4.15
N PRO A 224 28.28 -11.06 4.44
CA PRO A 224 28.90 -9.78 4.77
C PRO A 224 28.70 -8.83 3.60
N ALA A 225 28.03 -7.69 3.82
CA ALA A 225 27.87 -6.70 2.75
C ALA A 225 29.24 -6.14 2.35
N ALA A 226 29.56 -6.20 1.05
CA ALA A 226 30.91 -6.03 0.50
C ALA A 226 31.64 -4.71 0.84
N ASN A 227 30.97 -3.73 1.46
CA ASN A 227 31.57 -2.43 1.80
C ASN A 227 31.31 -1.92 3.24
N SER A 228 30.55 -2.63 4.09
CA SER A 228 30.18 -2.13 5.43
C SER A 228 30.52 -3.09 6.59
N GLY A 229 30.92 -4.33 6.28
CA GLY A 229 31.12 -5.38 7.30
C GLY A 229 29.83 -5.76 8.05
N ARG A 230 28.67 -5.17 7.69
CA ARG A 230 27.39 -5.41 8.36
C ARG A 230 26.88 -6.81 8.04
N ARG A 231 26.40 -7.50 9.07
CA ARG A 231 25.73 -8.79 8.97
C ARG A 231 24.41 -8.73 9.72
N MET A 232 23.38 -9.28 9.13
CA MET A 232 22.08 -9.43 9.77
C MET A 232 21.74 -10.92 9.89
N VAL A 233 21.32 -11.31 11.08
CA VAL A 233 20.79 -12.63 11.40
C VAL A 233 19.43 -12.44 12.03
N LEU A 234 18.40 -13.01 11.43
CA LEU A 234 17.09 -13.11 12.05
C LEU A 234 16.84 -14.58 12.39
N ALA A 235 16.54 -14.85 13.65
CA ALA A 235 16.14 -16.18 14.11
C ALA A 235 14.85 -16.09 14.91
N GLY A 236 13.99 -17.09 14.77
CA GLY A 236 12.72 -17.10 15.49
C GLY A 236 11.98 -18.41 15.38
N THR A 237 10.84 -18.47 16.05
CA THR A 237 9.96 -19.63 16.03
C THR A 237 8.53 -19.19 15.82
N GLY A 238 7.72 -20.08 15.28
CA GLY A 238 6.31 -19.81 15.05
C GLY A 238 5.48 -21.07 15.05
N THR A 239 4.17 -20.87 15.00
CA THR A 239 3.18 -21.94 14.93
C THR A 239 2.22 -21.63 13.80
N ASN A 240 1.91 -22.65 13.00
CA ASN A 240 0.94 -22.58 11.92
C ASN A 240 -0.20 -23.52 12.18
N THR A 241 -1.38 -23.11 11.74
CA THR A 241 -2.58 -23.93 11.74
C THR A 241 -3.10 -24.02 10.31
N PHE A 242 -3.38 -25.24 9.86
CA PHE A 242 -3.87 -25.53 8.52
C PHE A 242 -5.13 -26.38 8.59
N ASP A 243 -6.14 -25.99 7.83
CA ASP A 243 -7.43 -26.67 7.74
C ASP A 243 -7.36 -27.77 6.68
N LEU A 244 -7.45 -29.02 7.14
CA LEU A 244 -7.35 -30.21 6.31
C LEU A 244 -8.59 -30.42 5.44
N VAL A 245 -9.76 -29.98 5.89
CA VAL A 245 -11.04 -30.15 5.17
C VAL A 245 -11.11 -29.17 4.00
N ARG A 246 -10.62 -27.94 4.20
CA ARG A 246 -10.69 -26.87 3.21
C ARG A 246 -9.42 -26.72 2.39
N GLY A 247 -8.32 -27.34 2.81
CA GLY A 247 -7.02 -27.22 2.17
C GLY A 247 -6.47 -25.79 2.24
N LEU A 248 -6.61 -25.11 3.39
CA LEU A 248 -6.23 -23.70 3.55
C LEU A 248 -5.41 -23.44 4.83
N PRO A 249 -4.44 -22.52 4.78
CA PRO A 249 -3.81 -22.01 5.99
C PRO A 249 -4.83 -21.16 6.76
N VAL A 250 -4.87 -21.29 8.09
CA VAL A 250 -5.82 -20.57 8.94
C VAL A 250 -5.10 -19.48 9.72
N THR A 251 -4.08 -19.82 10.47
CA THR A 251 -3.32 -18.86 11.28
C THR A 251 -1.82 -19.14 11.20
N MET A 252 -1.06 -18.08 11.41
CA MET A 252 0.36 -18.18 11.72
C MET A 252 0.70 -17.14 12.78
N THR A 253 1.48 -17.55 13.77
CA THR A 253 2.16 -16.65 14.69
C THR A 253 3.64 -16.93 14.63
N PHE A 254 4.44 -15.89 14.59
CA PHE A 254 5.89 -15.96 14.55
C PHE A 254 6.47 -14.89 15.47
N ALA A 255 7.45 -15.28 16.27
CA ALA A 255 8.25 -14.40 17.09
C ALA A 255 9.73 -14.67 16.83
N GLY A 256 10.48 -13.62 16.55
CA GLY A 256 11.90 -13.70 16.26
C GLY A 256 12.66 -12.47 16.73
N VAL A 257 13.98 -12.54 16.64
CA VAL A 257 14.87 -11.43 16.94
C VAL A 257 15.79 -11.23 15.75
N LEU A 258 15.77 -10.02 15.21
CA LEU A 258 16.70 -9.58 14.18
C LEU A 258 17.93 -8.98 14.87
N THR A 259 19.09 -9.57 14.61
CA THR A 259 20.38 -9.13 15.12
C THR A 259 21.23 -8.58 13.99
N GLU A 260 21.54 -7.29 14.03
CA GLU A 260 22.48 -6.63 13.14
C GLU A 260 23.81 -6.41 13.85
N THR A 261 24.89 -6.86 13.25
CA THR A 261 26.26 -6.66 13.74
C THR A 261 27.07 -5.86 12.74
N TRP A 262 27.89 -4.93 13.24
CA TRP A 262 28.88 -4.16 12.49
C TRP A 262 30.17 -4.08 13.29
N GLU A 263 31.23 -3.50 12.71
CA GLU A 263 32.59 -3.51 13.26
C GLU A 263 32.66 -3.14 14.75
N ASN A 264 31.86 -2.17 15.19
CA ASN A 264 31.90 -1.62 16.56
C ASN A 264 30.54 -1.68 17.28
N GLY A 265 29.63 -2.57 16.90
CA GLY A 265 28.35 -2.67 17.61
C GLY A 265 27.39 -3.74 17.13
N GLU A 266 26.35 -3.93 17.93
CA GLU A 266 25.25 -4.86 17.69
C GLU A 266 23.92 -4.16 17.99
N ARG A 267 22.91 -4.40 17.16
CA ARG A 267 21.51 -4.03 17.41
C ARG A 267 20.67 -5.30 17.38
N ARG A 268 19.77 -5.43 18.35
CA ARG A 268 18.79 -6.53 18.42
C ARG A 268 17.39 -5.93 18.42
N THR A 269 16.59 -6.34 17.45
CA THR A 269 15.22 -5.85 17.26
C THR A 269 14.26 -7.04 17.32
N PRO A 270 13.50 -7.18 18.42
CA PRO A 270 12.41 -8.15 18.49
C PRO A 270 11.38 -7.89 17.38
N LEU A 271 10.85 -8.97 16.82
CA LEU A 271 9.88 -8.96 15.73
C LEU A 271 8.80 -9.99 16.01
N SER A 272 7.55 -9.61 15.78
CA SER A 272 6.42 -10.54 15.69
C SER A 272 5.71 -10.39 14.35
N VAL A 273 5.31 -11.51 13.75
CA VAL A 273 4.50 -11.55 12.53
C VAL A 273 3.36 -12.52 12.73
N SER A 274 2.18 -12.16 12.27
CA SER A 274 1.01 -13.03 12.33
C SER A 274 0.10 -12.82 11.15
N TYR A 275 -0.61 -13.89 10.78
CA TYR A 275 -1.77 -13.79 9.92
C TYR A 275 -2.94 -14.65 10.44
N LYS A 276 -4.16 -14.28 10.05
CA LYS A 276 -5.39 -15.04 10.29
C LYS A 276 -6.31 -14.98 9.07
N LEU A 277 -6.80 -16.14 8.61
CA LEU A 277 -7.86 -16.26 7.62
C LEU A 277 -9.16 -15.68 8.18
N LEU A 278 -9.80 -14.80 7.42
CA LEU A 278 -11.02 -14.12 7.82
C LEU A 278 -12.25 -14.77 7.16
N GLU A 279 -13.32 -14.98 7.93
CA GLU A 279 -14.51 -15.70 7.48
C GLU A 279 -15.81 -15.05 7.97
N GLY A 280 -16.88 -15.17 7.18
CA GLY A 280 -18.22 -14.73 7.58
C GLY A 280 -18.27 -13.27 8.05
N ALA A 281 -18.63 -13.05 9.31
CA ALA A 281 -18.67 -11.72 9.94
C ALA A 281 -17.29 -11.17 10.34
N GLU A 282 -16.25 -12.01 10.38
CA GLU A 282 -14.84 -11.62 10.62
C GLU A 282 -14.11 -11.24 9.35
N LEU A 283 -14.62 -11.64 8.16
CA LEU A 283 -14.25 -10.95 6.94
C LEU A 283 -14.37 -9.48 7.30
N PRO A 284 -13.40 -8.64 6.88
CA PRO A 284 -13.72 -7.25 6.83
C PRO A 284 -15.05 -7.27 6.10
N THR A 285 -16.08 -6.67 6.69
CA THR A 285 -17.17 -6.20 5.86
C THR A 285 -16.44 -5.56 4.66
N PRO A 286 -16.98 -5.47 3.46
CA PRO A 286 -16.68 -4.24 2.76
C PRO A 286 -17.11 -3.13 3.74
N ALA A 287 -16.25 -2.79 4.73
CA ALA A 287 -16.08 -1.52 5.35
C ALA A 287 -16.07 -0.70 4.10
N PRO A 288 -17.22 -0.08 3.77
CA PRO A 288 -17.56 0.32 2.41
C PRO A 288 -16.34 1.03 1.98
N VAL A 289 -15.55 0.40 1.08
CA VAL A 289 -14.08 0.57 1.00
C VAL A 289 -13.86 1.97 1.48
N SER A 290 -13.32 2.23 2.68
CA SER A 290 -13.14 3.62 3.07
C SER A 290 -11.96 4.10 2.23
N LYS A 291 -12.13 4.14 0.90
CA LYS A 291 -12.41 5.34 0.14
C LYS A 291 -12.64 6.56 1.04
N SER A 292 -11.68 6.86 1.90
CA SER A 292 -11.11 8.19 1.85
C SER A 292 -10.21 8.36 0.61
N THR A 293 -9.99 7.31 -0.20
CA THR A 293 -9.93 7.41 -1.69
C THR A 293 -11.31 7.61 -2.32
N GLY A 294 -12.24 8.24 -1.60
CA GLY A 294 -13.54 8.64 -2.11
C GLY A 294 -13.34 9.76 -3.09
N LYS A 295 -12.71 9.45 -4.24
CA LYS A 295 -12.82 10.21 -5.46
C LYS A 295 -14.28 10.58 -5.53
N LEU A 296 -14.56 11.87 -5.35
CA LEU A 296 -15.90 12.42 -5.36
C LEU A 296 -16.69 11.73 -6.47
N ALA A 297 -17.78 11.08 -6.08
CA ALA A 297 -18.65 10.41 -7.04
C ALA A 297 -19.00 11.45 -8.10
N GLY A 298 -18.81 11.13 -9.39
CA GLY A 298 -19.08 12.09 -10.46
C GLY A 298 -20.50 12.66 -10.31
N LYS A 299 -20.74 13.93 -10.70
CA LYS A 299 -22.02 14.63 -10.45
C LYS A 299 -23.28 13.81 -10.74
N ALA A 300 -23.24 12.92 -11.75
CA ALA A 300 -24.32 12.02 -12.14
C ALA A 300 -24.62 10.87 -11.15
N ALA A 301 -23.70 10.53 -10.25
CA ALA A 301 -23.82 9.44 -9.28
C ALA A 301 -24.24 9.91 -7.87
N LEU A 302 -24.49 11.22 -7.68
CA LEU A 302 -24.97 11.77 -6.41
C LEU A 302 -26.43 11.36 -6.17
N LYS A 303 -26.71 10.88 -4.96
CA LYS A 303 -28.05 10.46 -4.53
C LYS A 303 -28.94 11.67 -4.25
N ARG A 304 -30.26 11.52 -4.41
CA ARG A 304 -31.23 12.53 -3.94
C ARG A 304 -31.39 12.42 -2.43
N LEU A 305 -31.44 13.56 -1.75
CA LEU A 305 -31.60 13.63 -0.30
C LEU A 305 -33.08 13.80 0.05
N THR A 306 -33.61 12.94 0.92
CA THR A 306 -34.98 13.07 1.43
C THR A 306 -35.07 14.11 2.55
N THR A 307 -36.27 14.62 2.84
CA THR A 307 -36.51 15.60 3.92
C THR A 307 -36.11 15.05 5.30
N VAL A 308 -36.33 13.75 5.54
CA VAL A 308 -35.98 13.08 6.81
C VAL A 308 -34.46 12.97 6.96
N GLU A 309 -33.76 12.52 5.90
CA GLU A 309 -32.30 12.47 5.91
C GLU A 309 -31.67 13.85 6.04
N HIS A 310 -32.24 14.86 5.37
CA HIS A 310 -31.79 16.24 5.50
C HIS A 310 -31.89 16.74 6.94
N ALA A 311 -33.04 16.56 7.60
CA ALA A 311 -33.22 16.96 9.00
C ALA A 311 -32.25 16.22 9.94
N LYS A 312 -32.05 14.92 9.73
CA LYS A 312 -31.12 14.09 10.51
C LYS A 312 -29.68 14.57 10.35
N LEU A 313 -29.19 14.70 9.11
CA LEU A 313 -27.80 15.09 8.83
C LEU A 313 -27.50 16.51 9.33
N LEU A 314 -28.48 17.42 9.22
CA LEU A 314 -28.33 18.76 9.76
C LEU A 314 -28.24 18.75 11.28
N ALA A 315 -29.08 17.95 11.97
CA ALA A 315 -29.01 17.81 13.43
C ALA A 315 -27.68 17.17 13.87
N GLU A 316 -27.18 16.15 13.17
CA GLU A 316 -25.89 15.52 13.45
C GLU A 316 -24.70 16.46 13.22
N LEU A 317 -24.76 17.35 12.22
CA LEU A 317 -23.78 18.43 12.02
C LEU A 317 -23.82 19.50 13.11
N GLN A 318 -24.98 19.72 13.73
CA GLN A 318 -25.18 20.75 14.77
C GLN A 318 -24.91 20.24 16.19
N GLY A 319 -24.97 18.93 16.41
CA GLY A 319 -24.72 18.31 17.72
C GLY A 319 -23.26 18.43 18.16
N GLU A 320 -22.97 18.03 19.39
CA GLU A 320 -21.63 18.13 19.99
C GLU A 320 -20.72 16.92 19.71
N ASP A 321 -21.29 15.82 19.22
CA ASP A 321 -20.58 14.57 18.94
C ASP A 321 -19.78 14.67 17.64
N ARG A 322 -18.44 14.76 17.78
CA ARG A 322 -17.53 14.92 16.64
C ARG A 322 -17.55 13.76 15.66
N LEU A 323 -17.79 12.54 16.13
CA LEU A 323 -17.88 11.37 15.25
C LEU A 323 -19.13 11.46 14.38
N LYS A 324 -20.26 11.89 14.94
CA LYS A 324 -21.51 12.12 14.20
C LYS A 324 -21.39 13.30 13.23
N GLN A 325 -20.76 14.40 13.64
CA GLN A 325 -20.47 15.52 12.76
C GLN A 325 -19.63 15.09 11.55
N ARG A 326 -18.55 14.32 11.78
CA ARG A 326 -17.72 13.76 10.71
C ARG A 326 -18.53 12.85 9.79
N ALA A 327 -19.30 11.93 10.36
CA ALA A 327 -20.10 10.98 9.60
C ALA A 327 -21.14 11.70 8.74
N ALA A 328 -21.81 12.72 9.29
CA ALA A 328 -22.77 13.52 8.56
C ALA A 328 -22.12 14.30 7.40
N ALA A 329 -20.97 14.94 7.64
CA ALA A 329 -20.20 15.60 6.58
C ALA A 329 -19.79 14.60 5.48
N GLY A 330 -19.29 13.42 5.85
CA GLY A 330 -18.93 12.37 4.91
C GLY A 330 -20.11 11.86 4.08
N GLN A 331 -21.28 11.71 4.69
CA GLN A 331 -22.51 11.30 3.99
C GLN A 331 -22.98 12.38 3.01
N LEU A 332 -22.94 13.66 3.41
CA LEU A 332 -23.35 14.77 2.55
C LEU A 332 -22.57 14.84 1.24
N ALA A 333 -21.29 14.44 1.22
CA ALA A 333 -20.49 14.36 0.00
C ALA A 333 -21.06 13.40 -1.08
N SER A 334 -22.01 12.52 -0.72
CA SER A 334 -22.68 11.60 -1.65
C SER A 334 -24.08 12.04 -2.08
N PHE A 335 -24.57 13.16 -1.56
CA PHE A 335 -25.93 13.66 -1.82
C PHE A 335 -25.93 14.95 -2.64
N GLN A 336 -26.91 15.08 -3.51
CA GLN A 336 -27.17 16.33 -4.22
C GLN A 336 -27.59 17.42 -3.22
N PRO A 337 -27.15 18.68 -3.40
CA PRO A 337 -27.55 19.78 -2.53
C PRO A 337 -29.06 19.99 -2.58
N ALA A 338 -29.71 19.99 -1.42
CA ALA A 338 -31.15 20.18 -1.26
C ALA A 338 -31.47 20.79 0.11
N GLY A 339 -32.71 21.24 0.30
CA GLY A 339 -33.17 21.79 1.59
C GLY A 339 -32.40 23.03 2.04
N ASN A 340 -32.08 23.12 3.34
CA ASN A 340 -31.36 24.23 3.95
C ASN A 340 -29.85 24.16 3.69
N ARG A 341 -29.49 24.28 2.40
CA ARG A 341 -28.11 24.25 1.92
C ARG A 341 -27.23 25.31 2.59
N ALA A 342 -27.76 26.50 2.84
CA ALA A 342 -27.00 27.60 3.44
C ALA A 342 -26.48 27.24 4.83
N GLU A 343 -27.32 26.66 5.69
CA GLU A 343 -26.89 26.23 7.03
C GLU A 343 -25.93 25.03 6.95
N ILE A 344 -26.17 24.06 6.06
CA ILE A 344 -25.23 22.94 5.84
C ILE A 344 -23.85 23.47 5.45
N VAL A 345 -23.79 24.36 4.44
CA VAL A 345 -22.52 24.95 3.99
C VAL A 345 -21.83 25.72 5.11
N ARG A 346 -22.57 26.52 5.89
CA ARG A 346 -22.02 27.23 7.05
C ARG A 346 -21.38 26.27 8.06
N ARG A 347 -22.02 25.13 8.35
CA ARG A 347 -21.47 24.11 9.26
C ARG A 347 -20.24 23.42 8.68
N LEU A 348 -20.27 23.09 7.39
CA LEU A 348 -19.12 22.50 6.71
C LEU A 348 -17.92 23.45 6.68
N VAL A 349 -18.12 24.76 6.48
CA VAL A 349 -17.03 25.75 6.58
C VAL A 349 -16.44 25.80 7.98
N ALA A 350 -17.27 25.74 9.03
CA ALA A 350 -16.76 25.66 10.40
C ALA A 350 -15.94 24.38 10.63
N LEU A 351 -16.38 23.23 10.12
CA LEU A 351 -15.63 21.97 10.20
C LEU A 351 -14.32 21.99 9.40
N ALA A 352 -14.28 22.72 8.29
CA ALA A 352 -13.07 22.93 7.50
C ALA A 352 -11.99 23.73 8.27
N GLY A 353 -12.37 24.48 9.31
CA GLY A 353 -11.46 25.16 10.23
C GLY A 353 -11.10 24.38 11.50
N SER A 354 -11.47 23.10 11.60
CA SER A 354 -11.18 22.27 12.79
C SER A 354 -9.70 21.95 12.94
N GLU A 355 -9.21 21.80 14.16
CA GLU A 355 -7.87 21.28 14.45
C GLU A 355 -7.66 19.84 13.96
N GLU A 356 -8.74 19.05 13.94
CA GLU A 356 -8.73 17.64 13.58
C GLU A 356 -8.73 17.46 12.04
N GLY A 357 -7.64 16.91 11.49
CA GLY A 357 -7.46 16.75 10.04
C GLY A 357 -8.56 15.95 9.35
N PHE A 358 -9.08 14.93 10.01
CA PHE A 358 -10.17 14.11 9.46
C PHE A 358 -11.51 14.86 9.39
N MET A 359 -11.73 15.87 10.24
CA MET A 359 -12.91 16.74 10.18
C MET A 359 -12.78 17.70 8.99
N ARG A 360 -11.59 18.29 8.82
CA ARG A 360 -11.30 19.15 7.66
C ARG A 360 -11.46 18.38 6.36
N GLU A 361 -10.91 17.17 6.27
CA GLU A 361 -11.03 16.31 5.08
C GLU A 361 -12.51 16.06 4.70
N ALA A 362 -13.32 15.62 5.65
CA ALA A 362 -14.74 15.35 5.43
C ALA A 362 -15.50 16.62 5.00
N ALA A 363 -15.17 17.76 5.61
CA ALA A 363 -15.74 19.05 5.26
C ALA A 363 -15.40 19.48 3.84
N ILE A 364 -14.13 19.38 3.43
CA ILE A 364 -13.68 19.77 2.08
C ILE A 364 -14.37 18.90 1.01
N LYS A 365 -14.50 17.59 1.23
CA LYS A 365 -15.25 16.70 0.32
C LYS A 365 -16.72 17.08 0.22
N ALA A 366 -17.37 17.37 1.34
CA ALA A 366 -18.76 17.78 1.34
C ALA A 366 -18.95 19.16 0.66
N LEU A 367 -18.04 20.11 0.88
CA LEU A 367 -18.04 21.43 0.24
C LEU A 367 -17.85 21.35 -1.28
N ALA A 368 -17.16 20.33 -1.80
CA ALA A 368 -17.07 20.11 -3.25
C ALA A 368 -18.44 19.93 -3.91
N VAL A 369 -19.39 19.35 -3.19
CA VAL A 369 -20.76 19.08 -3.68
C VAL A 369 -21.73 20.16 -3.23
N TRP A 370 -21.69 20.54 -1.95
CA TRP A 370 -22.64 21.45 -1.31
C TRP A 370 -22.23 22.92 -1.36
N GLY A 371 -20.93 23.20 -1.46
CA GLY A 371 -20.40 24.56 -1.53
C GLY A 371 -20.85 25.31 -2.78
N THR A 372 -20.79 26.63 -2.72
CA THR A 372 -20.97 27.51 -3.87
C THR A 372 -19.63 28.15 -4.24
N THR A 373 -19.60 28.99 -5.27
CA THR A 373 -18.40 29.76 -5.62
C THR A 373 -17.90 30.63 -4.46
N ALA A 374 -18.77 30.99 -3.51
CA ALA A 374 -18.39 31.73 -2.31
C ALA A 374 -17.46 30.95 -1.36
N GLN A 375 -17.41 29.61 -1.45
CA GLN A 375 -16.52 28.77 -0.64
C GLN A 375 -15.29 28.27 -1.42
N ALA A 376 -15.05 28.80 -2.62
CA ALA A 376 -13.93 28.37 -3.44
C ALA A 376 -12.58 28.61 -2.75
N THR A 377 -12.42 29.69 -1.98
CA THR A 377 -11.21 29.97 -1.21
C THR A 377 -10.93 28.91 -0.16
N VAL A 378 -11.95 28.45 0.57
CA VAL A 378 -11.81 27.38 1.59
C VAL A 378 -11.21 26.10 0.98
N VAL A 379 -11.65 25.73 -0.23
CA VAL A 379 -11.12 24.55 -0.94
C VAL A 379 -9.72 24.80 -1.49
N LEU A 380 -9.43 26.02 -1.97
CA LEU A 380 -8.11 26.39 -2.46
C LEU A 380 -7.06 26.44 -1.33
N ASP A 381 -7.40 27.02 -0.18
CA ASP A 381 -6.55 27.11 1.00
C ASP A 381 -6.20 25.71 1.53
N ALA A 382 -7.15 24.77 1.43
CA ALA A 382 -6.93 23.37 1.79
C ALA A 382 -5.88 22.65 0.94
N LEU A 383 -5.46 23.19 -0.21
CA LEU A 383 -4.27 22.68 -0.94
C LEU A 383 -2.96 22.90 -0.17
N GLN A 384 -2.94 23.83 0.79
CA GLN A 384 -1.79 24.12 1.64
C GLN A 384 -1.92 23.52 3.05
N ASP A 385 -2.90 22.66 3.27
CA ASP A 385 -3.14 22.05 4.57
C ASP A 385 -1.94 21.18 5.03
N ARG A 386 -1.70 21.16 6.35
CA ARG A 386 -0.66 20.32 6.97
C ARG A 386 -0.88 18.82 6.71
N ASP A 387 -2.14 18.39 6.66
CA ASP A 387 -2.54 17.00 6.53
C ASP A 387 -2.71 16.60 5.05
N LEU A 388 -1.97 15.57 4.62
CA LEU A 388 -2.01 15.07 3.24
C LEU A 388 -3.42 14.68 2.78
N ALA A 389 -4.22 14.08 3.67
CA ALA A 389 -5.59 13.69 3.34
C ALA A 389 -6.48 14.90 2.99
N VAL A 390 -6.29 16.02 3.69
CA VAL A 390 -7.02 17.28 3.41
C VAL A 390 -6.59 17.87 2.08
N ARG A 391 -5.28 17.88 1.79
CA ARG A 391 -4.76 18.32 0.49
C ARG A 391 -5.29 17.46 -0.67
N GLN A 392 -5.34 16.14 -0.49
CA GLN A 392 -5.93 15.23 -1.48
C GLN A 392 -7.43 15.50 -1.68
N ALA A 393 -8.19 15.69 -0.59
CA ALA A 393 -9.59 16.09 -0.67
C ALA A 393 -9.79 17.40 -1.44
N ALA A 394 -8.89 18.38 -1.25
CA ALA A 394 -8.91 19.64 -1.99
C ALA A 394 -8.65 19.43 -3.50
N ILE A 395 -7.66 18.62 -3.87
CA ILE A 395 -7.37 18.26 -5.27
C ILE A 395 -8.60 17.61 -5.93
N GLU A 396 -9.22 16.64 -5.24
CA GLU A 396 -10.44 15.98 -5.72
C GLU A 396 -11.60 16.97 -5.86
N ALA A 397 -11.78 17.86 -4.88
CA ALA A 397 -12.83 18.87 -4.87
C ALA A 397 -12.72 19.84 -6.04
N LEU A 398 -11.51 20.31 -6.35
CA LEU A 398 -11.25 21.18 -7.50
C LEU A 398 -11.50 20.45 -8.83
N ALA A 399 -11.07 19.19 -8.92
CA ALA A 399 -11.31 18.35 -10.09
C ALA A 399 -12.81 18.11 -10.34
N PHE A 400 -13.57 17.89 -9.27
CA PHE A 400 -15.02 17.71 -9.31
C PHE A 400 -15.76 19.00 -9.70
N GLY A 401 -15.28 20.14 -9.20
CA GLY A 401 -15.83 21.46 -9.51
C GLY A 401 -15.72 21.81 -10.99
N ARG A 402 -14.62 21.42 -11.66
CA ARG A 402 -14.31 21.73 -13.07
C ARG A 402 -14.38 23.22 -13.38
N THR A 403 -13.74 24.04 -12.54
CA THR A 403 -13.68 25.49 -12.72
C THR A 403 -12.31 25.92 -13.27
N ALA A 404 -12.26 27.03 -14.01
CA ALA A 404 -11.00 27.58 -14.52
C ALA A 404 -10.01 27.86 -13.38
N ARG A 405 -10.47 28.53 -12.32
CA ARG A 405 -9.64 28.82 -11.13
C ARG A 405 -9.13 27.56 -10.43
N GLY A 406 -9.93 26.49 -10.38
CA GLY A 406 -9.48 25.21 -9.84
C GLY A 406 -8.41 24.55 -10.72
N ALA A 407 -8.52 24.68 -12.03
CA ALA A 407 -7.51 24.17 -12.96
C ALA A 407 -6.21 24.95 -12.84
N GLU A 408 -6.27 26.28 -12.67
CA GLU A 408 -5.09 27.12 -12.43
C GLU A 408 -4.36 26.70 -11.15
N ALA A 409 -5.07 26.55 -10.03
CA ALA A 409 -4.47 26.11 -8.77
C ALA A 409 -3.85 24.71 -8.86
N LEU A 410 -4.48 23.78 -9.59
CA LEU A 410 -3.91 22.46 -9.82
C LEU A 410 -2.69 22.51 -10.74
N ALA A 411 -2.68 23.37 -11.76
CA ALA A 411 -1.51 23.57 -12.62
C ALA A 411 -0.34 24.17 -11.84
N GLU A 412 -0.59 25.17 -10.98
CA GLU A 412 0.43 25.69 -10.06
C GLU A 412 0.98 24.57 -9.16
N LEU A 413 0.12 23.69 -8.64
CA LEU A 413 0.55 22.55 -7.83
C LEU A 413 1.47 21.60 -8.60
N VAL A 414 1.14 21.28 -9.86
CA VAL A 414 2.04 20.51 -10.76
C VAL A 414 3.40 21.19 -10.90
N ALA A 415 3.43 22.51 -11.10
CA ALA A 415 4.68 23.26 -11.26
C ALA A 415 5.57 23.24 -10.00
N THR A 416 4.97 23.14 -8.80
CA THR A 416 5.75 23.00 -7.55
C THR A 416 6.40 21.63 -7.38
N GLY A 417 5.97 20.61 -8.12
CA GLY A 417 6.39 19.21 -7.96
C GLY A 417 5.74 18.49 -6.76
N ARG A 418 5.02 19.19 -5.89
CA ARG A 418 4.30 18.61 -4.75
C ARG A 418 2.98 18.00 -5.23
N GLU A 419 2.70 16.75 -4.84
CA GLU A 419 1.52 15.99 -5.28
C GLU A 419 1.32 15.96 -6.82
N PHE A 420 2.44 16.00 -7.57
CA PHE A 420 2.50 16.13 -9.03
C PHE A 420 1.54 15.18 -9.76
N SER A 421 1.61 13.89 -9.44
CA SER A 421 0.80 12.86 -10.09
C SER A 421 -0.70 13.05 -9.86
N GLN A 422 -1.10 13.44 -8.64
CA GLN A 422 -2.49 13.65 -8.26
C GLN A 422 -3.07 14.89 -8.95
N ALA A 423 -2.31 15.98 -8.97
CA ALA A 423 -2.71 17.21 -9.64
C ALA A 423 -2.85 17.02 -11.17
N SER A 424 -1.91 16.31 -11.80
CA SER A 424 -1.99 15.97 -13.24
C SER A 424 -3.20 15.08 -13.56
N LEU A 425 -3.47 14.06 -12.75
CA LEU A 425 -4.67 13.22 -12.92
C LEU A 425 -5.97 14.02 -12.75
N ALA A 426 -6.01 14.95 -11.80
CA ALA A 426 -7.13 15.85 -11.59
C ALA A 426 -7.39 16.76 -12.79
N LEU A 427 -6.35 17.44 -13.30
CA LEU A 427 -6.42 18.27 -14.51
C LEU A 427 -6.92 17.47 -15.73
N ARG A 428 -6.42 16.25 -15.91
CA ARG A 428 -6.91 15.34 -16.96
C ARG A 428 -8.39 15.02 -16.81
N GLY A 429 -8.86 14.79 -15.58
CA GLY A 429 -10.27 14.51 -15.27
C GLY A 429 -11.21 15.70 -15.42
N MET A 430 -10.68 16.93 -15.38
CA MET A 430 -11.43 18.16 -15.66
C MET A 430 -11.72 18.34 -17.15
N GLY A 431 -10.88 17.77 -18.02
CA GLY A 431 -11.03 17.87 -19.48
C GLY A 431 -10.68 19.25 -20.01
N ALA A 432 -11.35 19.68 -21.09
CA ALA A 432 -11.02 20.91 -21.82
C ALA A 432 -11.02 22.19 -20.97
N VAL A 433 -11.75 22.23 -19.85
CA VAL A 433 -11.73 23.39 -18.92
C VAL A 433 -10.33 23.64 -18.36
N ALA A 434 -9.49 22.61 -18.25
CA ALA A 434 -8.12 22.74 -17.78
C ALA A 434 -7.12 23.17 -18.86
N GLU A 435 -7.52 23.20 -20.14
CA GLU A 435 -6.61 23.51 -21.26
C GLU A 435 -5.86 24.86 -21.08
N PRO A 436 -6.52 25.99 -20.73
CA PRO A 436 -5.80 27.26 -20.56
C PRO A 436 -4.75 27.22 -19.44
N ALA A 437 -5.03 26.51 -18.35
CA ALA A 437 -4.11 26.37 -17.23
C ALA A 437 -2.92 25.47 -17.59
N VAL A 438 -3.17 24.38 -18.30
CA VAL A 438 -2.12 23.45 -18.75
C VAL A 438 -1.24 24.09 -19.84
N LEU A 439 -1.77 24.98 -20.68
CA LEU A 439 -0.96 25.71 -21.66
C LEU A 439 0.13 26.54 -20.99
N LYS A 440 -0.16 27.19 -19.85
CA LYS A 440 0.85 27.93 -19.07
C LYS A 440 2.01 27.04 -18.60
N LEU A 441 1.77 25.75 -18.37
CA LEU A 441 2.81 24.80 -17.93
C LEU A 441 3.85 24.48 -19.04
N LEU A 442 3.55 24.73 -20.31
CA LEU A 442 4.54 24.58 -21.40
C LEU A 442 5.65 25.64 -21.31
N GLU A 443 5.41 26.74 -20.62
CA GLU A 443 6.35 27.85 -20.44
C GLU A 443 7.19 27.68 -19.16
N ASP A 444 6.95 26.62 -18.38
CA ASP A 444 7.65 26.37 -17.13
C ASP A 444 9.17 26.16 -17.34
N ARG A 445 9.96 26.56 -16.34
CA ARG A 445 11.43 26.42 -16.37
C ARG A 445 11.85 24.95 -16.26
N ASN A 446 11.07 24.13 -15.57
CA ASN A 446 11.34 22.72 -15.37
C ASN A 446 10.88 21.89 -16.57
N LEU A 447 11.84 21.16 -17.16
CA LEU A 447 11.58 20.25 -18.28
C LEU A 447 10.54 19.17 -17.96
N ALA A 448 10.50 18.67 -16.72
CA ALA A 448 9.51 17.66 -16.33
C ALA A 448 8.08 18.20 -16.38
N THR A 449 7.87 19.43 -15.89
CA THR A 449 6.59 20.14 -15.94
C THR A 449 6.13 20.36 -17.37
N ARG A 450 7.02 20.81 -18.26
CA ARG A 450 6.71 20.98 -19.68
C ARG A 450 6.34 19.68 -20.39
N ARG A 451 7.04 18.59 -20.06
CA ARG A 451 6.75 17.25 -20.62
C ARG A 451 5.38 16.76 -20.18
N GLU A 452 5.02 16.94 -18.91
CA GLU A 452 3.69 16.60 -18.40
C GLU A 452 2.61 17.47 -19.04
N ALA A 453 2.87 18.76 -19.26
CA ALA A 453 1.96 19.64 -19.98
C ALA A 453 1.65 19.09 -21.39
N CYS A 454 2.65 18.62 -22.15
CA CYS A 454 2.41 17.94 -23.42
C CYS A 454 1.53 16.68 -23.27
N GLN A 455 1.75 15.86 -22.24
CA GLN A 455 0.94 14.66 -22.00
C GLN A 455 -0.50 14.99 -21.60
N LEU A 456 -0.71 16.04 -20.80
CA LEU A 456 -2.03 16.54 -20.45
C LEU A 456 -2.75 17.07 -21.68
N LEU A 457 -2.11 17.93 -22.49
CA LEU A 457 -2.70 18.46 -23.72
C LEU A 457 -2.98 17.39 -24.77
N LYS A 458 -2.19 16.31 -24.83
CA LYS A 458 -2.54 15.12 -25.64
C LYS A 458 -3.92 14.56 -25.24
N ALA A 459 -4.22 14.52 -23.94
CA ALA A 459 -5.47 13.99 -23.41
C ALA A 459 -6.64 14.99 -23.48
N ILE A 460 -6.43 16.27 -23.14
CA ILE A 460 -7.50 17.26 -22.95
C ILE A 460 -7.50 18.41 -23.97
N GLY A 461 -6.40 18.60 -24.70
CA GLY A 461 -6.20 19.77 -25.54
C GLY A 461 -7.16 19.82 -26.72
N THR A 462 -7.48 21.04 -27.14
CA THR A 462 -8.24 21.35 -28.32
C THR A 462 -7.35 22.02 -29.35
N GLN A 463 -7.93 22.46 -30.47
CA GLN A 463 -7.19 23.16 -31.53
C GLN A 463 -6.45 24.40 -31.01
N GLN A 464 -6.89 24.98 -29.88
CA GLN A 464 -6.23 26.11 -29.22
C GLN A 464 -4.82 25.75 -28.71
N SER A 465 -4.55 24.47 -28.43
CA SER A 465 -3.24 24.00 -27.99
C SER A 465 -2.19 23.92 -29.10
N LEU A 466 -2.60 23.90 -30.38
CA LEU A 466 -1.69 23.64 -31.49
C LEU A 466 -0.55 24.64 -31.64
N PRO A 467 -0.74 25.97 -31.51
CA PRO A 467 0.36 26.92 -31.61
C PRO A 467 1.46 26.65 -30.57
N ALA A 468 1.08 26.48 -29.31
CA ALA A 468 2.03 26.23 -28.22
C ALA A 468 2.74 24.87 -28.36
N LEU A 469 2.01 23.83 -28.75
CA LEU A 469 2.59 22.51 -29.00
C LEU A 469 3.55 22.50 -30.21
N ASN A 470 3.23 23.24 -31.28
CA ASN A 470 4.13 23.38 -32.43
C ASN A 470 5.45 24.05 -32.06
N THR A 471 5.40 25.07 -31.19
CA THR A 471 6.60 25.69 -30.64
C THR A 471 7.42 24.68 -29.83
N ALA A 472 6.79 23.91 -28.93
CA ALA A 472 7.45 22.87 -28.15
C ALA A 472 8.06 21.75 -29.03
N ALA A 473 7.40 21.40 -30.14
CA ALA A 473 7.85 20.39 -31.09
C ALA A 473 9.10 20.76 -31.90
N ARG A 474 9.44 22.05 -31.96
CA ARG A 474 10.64 22.60 -32.64
C ARG A 474 11.78 22.91 -31.67
N GLY A 475 11.56 22.70 -30.37
CA GLY A 475 12.56 22.96 -29.34
C GLY A 475 13.75 21.99 -29.39
N PRO A 476 14.86 22.33 -28.70
CA PRO A 476 16.08 21.52 -28.71
C PRO A 476 16.00 20.22 -27.89
N ASP A 477 15.01 20.06 -26.99
CA ASP A 477 14.85 18.84 -26.18
C ASP A 477 14.09 17.76 -26.97
N SER A 478 14.78 16.68 -27.32
CA SER A 478 14.24 15.60 -28.16
C SER A 478 13.00 14.92 -27.57
N LEU A 479 12.95 14.72 -26.25
CA LEU A 479 11.82 14.05 -25.61
C LEU A 479 10.59 14.95 -25.52
N LEU A 480 10.77 16.23 -25.16
CA LEU A 480 9.70 17.23 -25.19
C LEU A 480 9.16 17.40 -26.61
N ALA A 481 10.04 17.47 -27.61
CA ALA A 481 9.63 17.58 -29.00
C ALA A 481 8.82 16.36 -29.47
N LEU A 482 9.20 15.15 -29.06
CA LEU A 482 8.44 13.93 -29.33
C LEU A 482 7.04 13.98 -28.69
N LEU A 483 6.96 14.30 -27.39
CA LEU A 483 5.68 14.38 -26.68
C LEU A 483 4.76 15.46 -27.26
N ALA A 484 5.32 16.60 -27.68
CA ALA A 484 4.58 17.66 -28.35
C ALA A 484 4.02 17.20 -29.70
N LYS A 485 4.79 16.47 -30.51
CA LYS A 485 4.31 15.88 -31.78
C LYS A 485 3.19 14.87 -31.56
N GLU A 486 3.30 14.02 -30.54
CA GLU A 486 2.24 13.09 -30.17
C GLU A 486 0.96 13.83 -29.71
N ALA A 487 1.11 14.90 -28.94
CA ALA A 487 0.00 15.74 -28.52
C ALA A 487 -0.69 16.41 -29.71
N ILE A 488 0.09 16.97 -30.65
CA ILE A 488 -0.44 17.55 -31.90
C ILE A 488 -1.28 16.51 -32.65
N LYS A 489 -0.75 15.30 -32.88
CA LYS A 489 -1.47 14.22 -33.57
C LYS A 489 -2.79 13.88 -32.87
N ALA A 490 -2.81 13.83 -31.54
CA ALA A 490 -4.03 13.54 -30.79
C ALA A 490 -5.05 14.68 -30.87
N VAL A 491 -4.59 15.93 -30.80
CA VAL A 491 -5.43 17.14 -30.89
C VAL A 491 -6.03 17.29 -32.29
N THR A 492 -5.25 17.07 -33.35
CA THR A 492 -5.75 17.14 -34.74
C THR A 492 -6.81 16.07 -35.00
N ALA A 493 -6.52 14.82 -34.63
CA ALA A 493 -7.47 13.71 -34.78
C ALA A 493 -8.78 13.94 -34.00
N ARG A 494 -8.70 14.60 -32.83
CA ARG A 494 -9.90 14.98 -32.05
C ARG A 494 -10.69 16.10 -32.72
N GLY A 495 -10.02 17.06 -33.37
CA GLY A 495 -10.68 18.14 -34.10
C GLY A 495 -11.38 17.68 -35.38
N GLU A 496 -10.85 16.66 -36.07
CA GLU A 496 -11.47 16.05 -37.24
C GLU A 496 -12.76 15.31 -36.87
N LYS A 497 -12.74 14.52 -35.79
CA LYS A 497 -13.93 13.81 -35.26
C LYS A 497 -15.07 14.70 -34.76
N LEU A 498 -14.83 16.00 -34.58
CA LEU A 498 -15.85 16.97 -34.17
C LEU A 498 -16.48 17.71 -35.36
N LYS A 499 -15.97 17.49 -36.58
CA LYS A 499 -16.50 18.06 -37.83
C LYS A 499 -17.44 17.10 -38.57
N ASP A 500 -17.30 15.80 -38.31
CA ASP A 500 -18.26 14.74 -38.69
C ASP A 500 -19.38 14.65 -37.64
#